data_AF-A0A955ELZ6-F1
#
_entry.id   AF-A0A955ELZ6-F1
#
_cell.length_a   1.000
_cell.length_b   1.000
_cell.length_c   1.000
_cell.angle_alpha   90.00
_cell.angle_beta   90.00
_cell.angle_gamma   90.00
#
_symmetry.space_group_name_H-M   'P 1'
#
loop_
_entity.id
_entity.type
_entity.pdbx_description
1 polymer ?
#
loop_
_entity_poly.entity_id
_entity_poly.type
_entity_poly.pdbx_seq_one_letter_code
_entity_poly.pdbx_strand_id
1 'polypeptide(L)'
;MKKNKPKKFRRFLLKLIWFGLICTIGIVAWFALYALIWALNQPSDSEALPTIGTTLLLLTIFIVAYMKFRKSERTLLRWTSKSFVLLAPPMVLCGIGMFVALGLLSSPQNQFSTADGLSGNQGYVEGLKFSNDKLLAGTNEERAKNGKSTLTLNEKLNQSALDKCKDMVSSNYWNHNDKEGREPWRFMTATGYPYGKAGENLAFGFNSETAVVAGWMNSQSHKDNLLDGAFTEVGFGTCLSDNFVNMGKQLIVVQHFAVPQTAQQQKQSSPSFTPQQKPYVASICTKTTIPYTTEYVNDPNMYEGSTYDSGLGWDGYKETCTADSTGYKPADYTSPPYNRKIYVGTKPKPSYSSPQPKDYSRCNQFLGTGAYQACVEAINRQ
;
A
#
# COMPACT_ATOMS: atom_id res chain seq x y z
N MET A 1 -8.95 30.20 65.10
CA MET A 1 -8.52 30.61 63.75
C MET A 1 -9.30 29.86 62.66
N LYS A 2 -10.52 30.30 62.33
CA LYS A 2 -11.36 29.73 61.26
C LYS A 2 -12.02 30.89 60.53
N LYS A 3 -11.53 31.27 59.33
CA LYS A 3 -12.30 32.13 58.38
C LYS A 3 -11.71 32.28 56.95
N ASN A 4 -10.87 31.36 56.45
CA ASN A 4 -10.30 31.48 55.08
C ASN A 4 -10.46 30.27 54.14
N LYS A 5 -11.09 29.16 54.58
CA LYS A 5 -11.33 27.99 53.69
C LYS A 5 -12.34 28.20 52.54
N PRO A 6 -13.45 28.98 52.64
CA PRO A 6 -14.44 29.04 51.56
C PRO A 6 -13.96 29.85 50.33
N LYS A 7 -13.04 30.80 50.50
CA LYS A 7 -12.52 31.62 49.39
C LYS A 7 -11.55 30.85 48.48
N LYS A 8 -10.74 29.93 49.03
CA LYS A 8 -9.84 29.09 48.22
C LYS A 8 -10.62 28.04 47.41
N PHE A 9 -11.62 27.42 48.02
CA PHE A 9 -12.47 26.43 47.33
C PHE A 9 -13.30 27.07 46.20
N ARG A 10 -13.92 28.23 46.45
CA ARG A 10 -14.66 28.97 45.42
C ARG A 10 -13.78 29.39 44.24
N ARG A 11 -12.53 29.81 44.50
CA ARG A 11 -11.57 30.15 43.44
C ARG A 11 -11.10 28.93 42.64
N PHE A 12 -11.00 27.77 43.28
CA PHE A 12 -10.68 26.51 42.61
C PHE A 12 -11.85 26.06 41.71
N LEU A 13 -13.08 26.12 42.22
CA LEU A 13 -14.28 25.79 41.45
C LEU A 13 -14.46 26.71 40.22
N LEU A 14 -14.23 28.01 40.38
CA LEU A 14 -14.27 28.96 39.26
C LEU A 14 -13.22 28.66 38.19
N LYS A 15 -12.02 28.17 38.57
CA LYS A 15 -10.98 27.75 37.61
C LYS A 15 -11.37 26.48 36.85
N LEU A 16 -12.00 25.51 37.52
CA LEU A 16 -12.52 24.31 36.86
C LEU A 16 -13.64 24.64 35.88
N ILE A 17 -14.55 25.55 36.24
CA ILE A 17 -15.61 26.03 35.35
C ILE A 17 -15.01 26.75 34.14
N TRP A 18 -14.00 27.60 34.35
CA TRP A 18 -13.31 28.30 33.26
C TRP A 18 -12.58 27.34 32.31
N PHE A 19 -11.91 26.31 32.86
CA PHE A 19 -11.24 25.30 32.06
C PHE A 19 -12.25 24.47 31.25
N GLY A 20 -13.36 24.06 31.87
CA GLY A 20 -14.46 23.40 31.19
C GLY A 20 -15.01 24.24 30.04
N LEU A 21 -15.17 25.56 30.24
CA LEU A 21 -15.66 26.48 29.22
C LEU A 21 -14.69 26.63 28.03
N ILE A 22 -13.37 26.66 28.28
CA ILE A 22 -12.37 26.70 27.20
C ILE A 22 -12.40 25.39 26.40
N CYS A 23 -12.44 24.24 27.08
CA CYS A 23 -12.48 22.94 26.41
C CYS A 23 -13.74 22.79 25.56
N THR A 24 -14.91 23.21 26.06
CA THR A 24 -16.15 23.17 25.26
C THR A 24 -16.09 24.12 24.07
N ILE A 25 -15.51 25.32 24.20
CA ILE A 25 -15.29 26.24 23.08
C ILE A 25 -14.37 25.60 22.02
N GLY A 26 -13.28 24.96 22.43
CA GLY A 26 -12.36 24.27 21.52
C GLY A 26 -13.04 23.14 20.77
N ILE A 27 -13.87 22.34 21.45
CA ILE A 27 -14.63 21.25 20.84
C ILE A 27 -15.65 21.78 19.84
N VAL A 28 -16.43 22.81 20.21
CA VAL A 28 -17.45 23.39 19.30
C VAL A 28 -16.79 24.04 18.08
N ALA A 29 -15.68 24.75 18.25
CA ALA A 29 -14.93 25.33 17.14
C ALA A 29 -14.35 24.24 16.20
N TRP A 30 -13.90 23.12 16.76
CA TRP A 30 -13.42 21.98 15.99
C TRP A 30 -14.54 21.31 15.18
N PHE A 31 -15.71 21.08 15.79
CA PHE A 31 -16.88 20.57 15.07
C PHE A 31 -17.37 21.53 13.98
N ALA A 32 -17.34 22.85 14.23
CA ALA A 32 -17.69 23.85 13.23
C ALA A 32 -16.70 23.86 12.05
N LEU A 33 -15.39 23.75 12.33
CA LEU A 33 -14.37 23.68 11.29
C LEU A 33 -14.48 22.37 10.48
N TYR A 34 -14.75 21.25 11.15
CA TYR A 34 -14.99 19.96 10.50
C TYR A 34 -16.23 20.01 9.58
N ALA A 35 -17.33 20.57 10.08
CA ALA A 35 -18.56 20.75 9.28
C ALA A 35 -18.32 21.68 8.07
N LEU A 36 -17.51 22.73 8.22
CA LEU A 36 -17.13 23.62 7.12
C LEU A 36 -16.29 22.90 6.06
N ILE A 37 -15.28 22.14 6.48
CA ILE A 37 -14.43 21.35 5.56
C ILE A 37 -15.26 20.29 4.84
N TRP A 38 -16.15 19.61 5.58
CA TRP A 38 -17.06 18.62 5.00
C TRP A 38 -18.00 19.26 3.97
N ALA A 39 -18.56 20.45 4.27
CA ALA A 39 -19.44 21.17 3.34
C ALA A 39 -18.70 21.69 2.10
N LEU A 40 -17.44 22.15 2.24
CA LEU A 40 -16.60 22.59 1.11
C LEU A 40 -16.20 21.44 0.17
N ASN A 41 -16.32 20.20 0.63
CA ASN A 41 -15.97 19.01 -0.13
C ASN A 41 -17.19 18.28 -0.73
N GLN A 42 -18.39 18.86 -0.64
CA GLN A 42 -19.58 18.35 -1.32
C GLN A 42 -19.72 18.95 -2.72
N PRO A 43 -20.13 18.16 -3.74
CA PRO A 43 -20.44 18.67 -5.07
C PRO A 43 -21.62 19.65 -5.03
N SER A 44 -21.61 20.63 -5.94
CA SER A 44 -22.37 21.89 -5.94
C SER A 44 -23.90 21.80 -5.92
N ASP A 45 -24.49 20.61 -5.85
CA ASP A 45 -25.89 20.38 -6.18
C ASP A 45 -26.72 19.85 -5.00
N SER A 46 -26.19 19.91 -3.77
CA SER A 46 -26.94 19.49 -2.57
C SER A 46 -27.47 20.68 -1.77
N GLU A 47 -28.76 20.62 -1.40
CA GLU A 47 -29.49 21.66 -0.66
C GLU A 47 -28.98 21.87 0.78
N ALA A 48 -27.78 22.42 0.94
CA ALA A 48 -27.13 22.68 2.23
C ALA A 48 -27.33 24.13 2.75
N LEU A 49 -28.29 24.88 2.20
CA LEU A 49 -28.51 26.28 2.55
C LEU A 49 -29.15 26.53 3.94
N PRO A 50 -30.07 25.69 4.49
CA PRO A 50 -30.67 25.99 5.79
C PRO A 50 -29.79 25.66 7.01
N THR A 51 -28.81 24.75 6.87
CA THR A 51 -27.90 24.36 7.97
C THR A 51 -26.73 25.34 8.17
N ILE A 52 -26.25 25.97 7.10
CA ILE A 52 -25.19 27.00 7.18
C ILE A 52 -25.74 28.31 7.76
N GLY A 53 -26.96 28.71 7.38
CA GLY A 53 -27.61 29.90 7.92
C GLY A 53 -27.89 29.82 9.43
N THR A 54 -28.36 28.65 9.90
CA THR A 54 -28.65 28.44 11.33
C THR A 54 -27.38 28.35 12.19
N THR A 55 -26.31 27.76 11.68
CA THR A 55 -25.01 27.72 12.38
C THR A 55 -24.36 29.10 12.48
N LEU A 56 -24.42 29.93 11.43
CA LEU A 56 -23.94 31.31 11.47
C LEU A 56 -24.78 32.21 12.39
N LEU A 57 -26.10 32.00 12.45
CA LEU A 57 -26.98 32.74 13.36
C LEU A 57 -26.69 32.39 14.84
N LEU A 58 -26.49 31.12 15.14
CA LEU A 58 -26.11 30.70 16.50
C LEU A 58 -24.73 31.23 16.90
N LEU A 59 -23.76 31.21 15.98
CA LEU A 59 -22.42 31.76 16.22
C LEU A 59 -22.46 33.27 16.51
N THR A 60 -23.28 34.02 15.76
CA THR A 60 -23.41 35.48 15.95
C THR A 60 -24.13 35.85 17.25
N ILE A 61 -25.22 35.15 17.61
CA ILE A 61 -25.89 35.30 18.91
C ILE A 61 -24.89 35.03 20.05
N PHE A 62 -24.04 34.01 19.90
CA PHE A 62 -23.05 33.64 20.92
C PHE A 62 -21.91 34.66 21.04
N ILE A 63 -21.42 35.21 19.93
CA ILE A 63 -20.41 36.27 19.93
C ILE A 63 -20.96 37.53 20.60
N VAL A 64 -22.22 37.90 20.34
CA VAL A 64 -22.86 39.05 20.99
C VAL A 64 -23.04 38.80 22.49
N ALA A 65 -23.46 37.61 22.91
CA ALA A 65 -23.54 37.23 24.33
C ALA A 65 -22.16 37.27 25.01
N TYR A 66 -21.12 36.76 24.34
CA TYR A 66 -19.74 36.79 24.82
C TYR A 66 -19.21 38.23 24.95
N MET A 67 -19.46 39.10 23.97
CA MET A 67 -19.05 40.51 24.05
C MET A 67 -19.80 41.27 25.15
N LYS A 68 -21.10 40.98 25.35
CA LYS A 68 -21.91 41.59 26.42
C LYS A 68 -21.45 41.13 27.81
N PHE A 69 -21.03 39.86 27.93
CA PHE A 69 -20.45 39.30 29.16
C PHE A 69 -19.02 39.82 29.43
N ARG A 70 -18.18 39.96 28.39
CA ARG A 70 -16.80 40.50 28.50
C ARG A 70 -16.76 41.98 28.90
N LYS A 71 -17.81 42.75 28.59
CA LYS A 71 -17.94 44.15 29.06
C LYS A 71 -18.10 44.25 30.59
N SER A 72 -18.41 43.15 31.28
CA SER A 72 -18.67 43.10 32.73
C SER A 72 -17.43 42.93 33.62
N GLU A 73 -16.25 42.59 33.10
CA GLU A 73 -15.06 42.36 33.96
C GLU A 73 -13.77 42.95 33.38
N ARG A 74 -13.57 44.27 33.55
CA ARG A 74 -12.26 44.92 33.41
C ARG A 74 -11.43 44.80 34.70
N THR A 75 -11.13 43.60 35.19
CA THR A 75 -10.28 43.44 36.40
C THR A 75 -9.38 42.20 36.41
N LEU A 76 -9.24 41.47 35.30
CA LEU A 76 -8.50 40.19 35.26
C LEU A 76 -7.27 40.15 34.34
N LEU A 77 -6.72 41.31 33.95
CA LEU A 77 -5.52 41.39 33.10
C LEU A 77 -4.17 41.45 33.84
N ARG A 78 -4.13 41.26 35.16
CA ARG A 78 -2.87 41.34 35.94
C ARG A 78 -2.29 40.01 36.43
N TRP A 79 -2.82 38.86 36.00
CA TRP A 79 -2.48 37.57 36.64
C TRP A 79 -2.13 36.40 35.70
N THR A 80 -1.77 36.66 34.43
CA THR A 80 -1.48 35.60 33.45
C THR A 80 0.01 35.25 33.29
N SER A 81 0.95 36.00 33.87
CA SER A 81 2.39 35.74 33.63
C SER A 81 2.99 34.57 34.42
N LYS A 82 2.32 34.04 35.46
CA LYS A 82 2.89 32.97 36.31
C LYS A 82 2.24 31.59 36.19
N SER A 83 1.16 31.45 35.42
CA SER A 83 0.46 30.15 35.28
C SER A 83 0.83 29.38 34.00
N PHE A 84 1.64 29.97 33.11
CA PHE A 84 1.98 29.37 31.81
C PHE A 84 3.02 28.24 31.91
N VAL A 85 3.80 28.17 33.00
CA VAL A 85 4.94 27.23 33.14
C VAL A 85 4.52 25.86 33.68
N LEU A 86 3.33 25.72 34.31
CA LEU A 86 2.89 24.49 34.97
C LEU A 86 1.89 23.64 34.15
N LEU A 87 1.41 24.13 33.01
CA LEU A 87 0.40 23.44 32.17
C LEU A 87 0.93 23.04 30.79
N ALA A 88 2.18 23.35 30.46
CA ALA A 88 2.80 22.96 29.19
C ALA A 88 3.05 21.43 29.06
N PRO A 89 3.45 20.68 30.11
CA PRO A 89 3.72 19.24 29.96
C PRO A 89 2.51 18.35 29.59
N PRO A 90 1.30 18.54 30.17
CA PRO A 90 0.16 17.69 29.82
C PRO A 90 -0.46 18.01 28.44
N MET A 91 -0.26 19.22 27.89
CA MET A 91 -0.73 19.53 26.53
C MET A 91 0.15 18.91 25.45
N VAL A 92 1.46 18.76 25.69
CA VAL A 92 2.38 18.10 24.75
C VAL A 92 2.14 16.59 24.73
N LEU A 93 1.86 15.96 25.87
CA LEU A 93 1.51 14.53 25.94
C LEU A 93 0.14 14.20 25.32
N CYS A 94 -0.85 15.10 25.45
CA CYS A 94 -2.14 14.95 24.78
C CYS A 94 -2.01 15.15 23.25
N GLY A 95 -1.13 16.07 22.81
CA GLY A 95 -0.80 16.26 21.40
C GLY A 95 -0.11 15.04 20.76
N ILE A 96 0.87 14.44 21.44
CA ILE A 96 1.59 13.25 20.95
C ILE A 96 0.67 12.02 20.92
N GLY A 97 -0.22 11.85 21.91
CA GLY A 97 -1.24 10.80 21.90
C GLY A 97 -2.29 10.97 20.77
N MET A 98 -2.61 12.21 20.40
CA MET A 98 -3.53 12.52 19.29
C MET A 98 -2.89 12.32 17.91
N PHE A 99 -1.57 12.46 17.75
CA PHE A 99 -0.89 12.13 16.50
C PHE A 99 -0.86 10.62 16.22
N VAL A 100 -0.84 9.77 17.25
CA VAL A 100 -0.97 8.30 17.08
C VAL A 100 -2.41 7.89 16.72
N ALA A 101 -3.43 8.61 17.23
CA ALA A 101 -4.83 8.38 16.86
C ALA A 101 -5.19 8.91 15.45
N LEU A 102 -4.55 9.99 15.00
CA LEU A 102 -4.64 10.49 13.61
C LEU A 102 -3.80 9.65 12.63
N GLY A 103 -2.74 8.98 13.08
CA GLY A 103 -2.02 7.96 12.31
C GLY A 103 -2.84 6.68 12.08
N LEU A 104 -3.84 6.39 12.92
CA LEU A 104 -4.73 5.23 12.79
C LEU A 104 -6.06 5.53 12.06
N LEU A 105 -6.32 6.81 11.73
CA LEU A 105 -7.35 7.23 10.79
C LEU A 105 -6.74 7.70 9.46
N SER A 106 -5.44 7.51 9.28
CA SER A 106 -4.88 7.38 7.95
C SER A 106 -5.58 6.18 7.32
N SER A 107 -6.49 6.43 6.38
CA SER A 107 -6.94 5.42 5.44
C SER A 107 -5.74 4.56 5.06
N PRO A 108 -5.85 3.21 5.02
CA PRO A 108 -4.74 2.40 4.57
C PRO A 108 -4.27 3.01 3.27
N GLN A 109 -2.99 3.42 3.24
CA GLN A 109 -2.39 4.01 2.06
C GLN A 109 -2.83 3.17 0.88
N ASN A 110 -3.61 3.79 0.00
CA ASN A 110 -4.00 3.23 -1.28
C ASN A 110 -2.69 2.97 -2.03
N GLN A 111 -2.12 1.79 -1.82
CA GLN A 111 -0.95 1.27 -2.51
C GLN A 111 -1.39 1.05 -3.96
N PHE A 112 -1.36 2.12 -4.73
CA PHE A 112 -1.67 2.13 -6.15
C PHE A 112 -0.38 2.00 -6.93
N SER A 113 -0.33 0.92 -7.70
CA SER A 113 0.66 0.54 -8.72
C SER A 113 1.87 -0.27 -8.23
N THR A 114 1.93 -1.50 -8.73
CA THR A 114 3.15 -1.96 -9.40
C THR A 114 2.86 -1.96 -10.90
N ALA A 115 3.87 -1.61 -11.71
CA ALA A 115 3.75 -1.18 -13.10
C ALA A 115 2.96 -2.16 -14.00
N ASP A 116 2.20 -1.60 -14.94
CA ASP A 116 1.51 -2.27 -16.06
C ASP A 116 0.19 -3.03 -15.78
N GLY A 117 -0.53 -2.67 -14.72
CA GLY A 117 -1.98 -2.83 -14.66
C GLY A 117 -2.55 -2.61 -13.27
N LEU A 118 -3.79 -2.14 -13.19
CA LEU A 118 -4.40 -1.74 -11.94
C LEU A 118 -4.80 -2.96 -11.11
N SER A 119 -3.91 -3.37 -10.22
CA SER A 119 -4.16 -4.33 -9.15
C SER A 119 -4.37 -3.60 -7.82
N GLY A 120 -5.52 -3.80 -7.17
CA GLY A 120 -5.80 -3.32 -5.83
C GLY A 120 -5.46 -4.37 -4.75
N ASN A 121 -5.08 -3.93 -3.55
CA ASN A 121 -4.83 -4.79 -2.38
C ASN A 121 -6.02 -4.79 -1.39
N GLN A 122 -7.25 -4.61 -1.88
CA GLN A 122 -8.42 -4.47 -1.01
C GLN A 122 -8.98 -5.84 -0.54
N GLY A 123 -8.44 -6.94 -1.05
CA GLY A 123 -8.96 -8.28 -0.82
C GLY A 123 -10.32 -8.50 -1.51
N TYR A 124 -10.61 -9.73 -1.92
CA TYR A 124 -11.93 -10.06 -2.47
C TYR A 124 -12.99 -10.16 -1.37
N VAL A 125 -14.17 -9.65 -1.67
CA VAL A 125 -15.36 -9.73 -0.79
C VAL A 125 -16.31 -10.77 -1.35
N GLU A 126 -16.76 -11.73 -0.53
CA GLU A 126 -17.67 -12.77 -0.99
C GLU A 126 -19.01 -12.18 -1.47
N GLY A 127 -19.49 -12.66 -2.62
CA GLY A 127 -20.71 -12.13 -3.26
C GLY A 127 -20.52 -10.82 -4.02
N LEU A 128 -19.29 -10.34 -4.21
CA LEU A 128 -19.01 -9.13 -4.99
C LEU A 128 -19.50 -9.28 -6.45
N LYS A 129 -20.31 -8.32 -6.88
CA LYS A 129 -20.81 -8.23 -8.25
C LYS A 129 -20.81 -6.78 -8.69
N PHE A 130 -20.17 -6.50 -9.82
CA PHE A 130 -20.13 -5.16 -10.39
C PHE A 130 -21.18 -4.99 -11.47
N SER A 131 -21.74 -3.78 -11.56
CA SER A 131 -22.69 -3.39 -12.60
C SER A 131 -22.01 -2.56 -13.68
N ASN A 132 -22.25 -2.91 -14.94
CA ASN A 132 -21.81 -2.12 -16.08
C ASN A 132 -22.36 -0.70 -16.05
N ASP A 133 -23.60 -0.50 -15.58
CA ASP A 133 -24.21 0.83 -15.45
C ASP A 133 -23.51 1.69 -14.41
N LYS A 134 -23.07 1.09 -13.29
CA LYS A 134 -22.30 1.81 -12.26
C LYS A 134 -20.90 2.18 -12.73
N LEU A 135 -20.22 1.27 -13.44
CA LEU A 135 -18.93 1.54 -14.06
C LEU A 135 -19.04 2.65 -15.12
N LEU A 136 -20.11 2.62 -15.92
CA LEU A 136 -20.43 3.67 -16.90
C LEU A 136 -20.70 5.01 -16.22
N ALA A 137 -21.54 5.03 -15.18
CA ALA A 137 -21.88 6.25 -14.45
C ALA A 137 -20.63 6.92 -13.87
N GLY A 138 -19.77 6.17 -13.18
CA GLY A 138 -18.51 6.70 -12.66
C GLY A 138 -17.56 7.17 -13.77
N THR A 139 -17.45 6.41 -14.86
CA THR A 139 -16.64 6.81 -16.03
C THR A 139 -17.13 8.13 -16.61
N ASN A 140 -18.44 8.28 -16.80
CA ASN A 140 -19.05 9.48 -17.37
C ASN A 140 -19.02 10.67 -16.42
N GLU A 141 -19.08 10.44 -15.11
CA GLU A 141 -18.86 11.48 -14.09
C GLU A 141 -17.45 12.08 -14.22
N GLU A 142 -16.42 11.24 -14.31
CA GLU A 142 -15.04 11.70 -14.49
C GLU A 142 -14.83 12.39 -15.85
N ARG A 143 -15.47 11.89 -16.91
CA ARG A 143 -15.46 12.57 -18.22
C ARG A 143 -16.11 13.95 -18.16
N ALA A 144 -17.26 14.08 -17.51
CA ALA A 144 -17.95 15.35 -17.35
C ALA A 144 -17.11 16.37 -16.55
N LYS A 145 -16.49 15.94 -15.43
CA LYS A 145 -15.57 16.77 -14.64
C LYS A 145 -14.39 17.32 -15.47
N ASN A 146 -13.98 16.59 -16.50
CA ASN A 146 -12.87 16.95 -17.39
C ASN A 146 -13.33 17.51 -18.74
N GLY A 147 -14.61 17.93 -18.86
CA GLY A 147 -15.14 18.57 -20.07
C GLY A 147 -15.21 17.65 -21.29
N LYS A 148 -15.31 16.33 -21.09
CA LYS A 148 -15.44 15.32 -22.14
C LYS A 148 -16.89 14.88 -22.29
N SER A 149 -17.31 14.63 -23.53
CA SER A 149 -18.63 14.06 -23.84
C SER A 149 -18.79 12.68 -23.19
N THR A 150 -20.01 12.36 -22.78
CA THR A 150 -20.33 11.05 -22.21
C THR A 150 -20.18 9.93 -23.24
N LEU A 151 -19.83 8.75 -22.74
CA LEU A 151 -19.79 7.51 -23.51
C LEU A 151 -21.14 6.80 -23.41
N THR A 152 -21.49 6.07 -24.47
CA THR A 152 -22.66 5.20 -24.50
C THR A 152 -22.26 3.74 -24.36
N LEU A 153 -23.00 2.97 -23.56
CA LEU A 153 -22.79 1.53 -23.43
C LEU A 153 -23.08 0.83 -24.77
N ASN A 154 -22.23 -0.08 -25.21
CA ASN A 154 -22.47 -0.92 -26.38
C ASN A 154 -22.39 -2.41 -26.01
N GLU A 155 -23.43 -3.18 -26.35
CA GLU A 155 -23.51 -4.60 -25.97
C GLU A 155 -22.46 -5.48 -26.64
N LYS A 156 -22.06 -5.17 -27.88
CA LYS A 156 -20.97 -5.92 -28.53
C LYS A 156 -19.62 -5.64 -27.87
N LEU A 157 -19.42 -4.43 -27.36
CA LEU A 157 -18.24 -4.09 -26.56
C LEU A 157 -18.29 -4.74 -25.17
N ASN A 158 -19.46 -4.82 -24.53
CA ASN A 158 -19.63 -5.57 -23.27
C ASN A 158 -19.24 -7.04 -23.45
N GLN A 159 -19.76 -7.67 -24.51
CA GLN A 159 -19.43 -9.06 -24.82
C GLN A 159 -17.94 -9.21 -25.13
N SER A 160 -17.35 -8.28 -25.89
CA SER A 160 -15.91 -8.27 -26.17
C SER A 160 -15.06 -8.17 -24.90
N ALA A 161 -15.41 -7.27 -23.98
CA ALA A 161 -14.70 -7.11 -22.72
C ALA A 161 -14.87 -8.34 -21.80
N LEU A 162 -16.05 -8.96 -21.80
CA LEU A 162 -16.31 -10.19 -21.05
C LEU A 162 -15.49 -11.37 -21.58
N ASP A 163 -15.39 -11.51 -22.89
CA ASP A 163 -14.60 -12.59 -23.52
C ASP A 163 -13.11 -12.41 -23.25
N LYS A 164 -12.59 -11.18 -23.31
CA LYS A 164 -11.23 -10.86 -22.86
C LYS A 164 -11.02 -11.21 -21.38
N CYS A 165 -11.98 -10.89 -20.51
CA CYS A 165 -11.91 -11.21 -19.09
C CYS A 165 -11.81 -12.74 -18.87
N LYS A 166 -12.68 -13.51 -19.53
CA LYS A 166 -12.67 -14.97 -19.47
C LYS A 166 -11.39 -15.57 -20.02
N ASP A 167 -10.84 -14.99 -21.09
CA ASP A 167 -9.56 -15.40 -21.66
C ASP A 167 -8.41 -15.21 -20.64
N MET A 168 -8.33 -14.05 -20.00
CA MET A 168 -7.37 -13.78 -18.90
C MET A 168 -7.52 -14.77 -17.74
N VAL A 169 -8.75 -15.07 -17.32
CA VAL A 169 -9.01 -15.99 -16.22
C VAL A 169 -8.67 -17.44 -16.58
N SER A 170 -9.18 -17.92 -17.72
CA SER A 170 -8.99 -19.32 -18.15
C SER A 170 -7.52 -19.65 -18.42
N SER A 171 -6.77 -18.69 -18.96
CA SER A 171 -5.35 -18.83 -19.20
C SER A 171 -4.50 -18.31 -18.03
N ASN A 172 -5.11 -17.76 -16.98
CA ASN A 172 -4.43 -17.21 -15.80
C ASN A 172 -3.25 -16.27 -16.15
N TYR A 173 -3.54 -15.17 -16.84
CA TYR A 173 -2.56 -14.13 -17.18
C TYR A 173 -3.11 -12.72 -16.97
N TRP A 174 -2.21 -11.75 -16.81
CA TRP A 174 -2.54 -10.33 -16.68
C TRP A 174 -1.76 -9.51 -17.71
N ASN A 175 -2.38 -9.26 -18.86
CA ASN A 175 -1.80 -8.50 -19.97
C ASN A 175 -2.90 -8.05 -20.95
N HIS A 176 -2.69 -6.92 -21.63
CA HIS A 176 -3.51 -6.46 -22.74
C HIS A 176 -3.48 -7.45 -23.92
N ASN A 177 -2.30 -7.95 -24.27
CA ASN A 177 -2.17 -8.99 -25.29
C ASN A 177 -2.41 -10.37 -24.68
N ASP A 178 -2.97 -11.28 -25.45
CA ASP A 178 -3.11 -12.67 -24.99
C ASP A 178 -1.75 -13.39 -24.92
N LYS A 179 -1.74 -14.64 -24.45
CA LYS A 179 -0.51 -15.43 -24.29
C LYS A 179 0.24 -15.67 -25.59
N GLU A 180 -0.47 -15.62 -26.72
CA GLU A 180 0.11 -15.73 -28.06
C GLU A 180 0.56 -14.37 -28.61
N GLY A 181 0.43 -13.29 -27.82
CA GLY A 181 0.82 -11.94 -28.19
C GLY A 181 -0.19 -11.21 -29.08
N ARG A 182 -1.40 -11.73 -29.25
CA ARG A 182 -2.42 -11.11 -30.09
C ARG A 182 -3.09 -9.97 -29.35
N GLU A 183 -3.35 -8.88 -30.08
CA GLU A 183 -4.00 -7.68 -29.53
C GLU A 183 -5.45 -7.94 -29.07
N PRO A 184 -5.94 -7.19 -28.06
CA PRO A 184 -7.28 -7.38 -27.49
C PRO A 184 -8.42 -7.10 -28.50
N TRP A 185 -8.15 -6.38 -29.59
CA TRP A 185 -9.15 -6.02 -30.60
C TRP A 185 -9.74 -7.23 -31.35
N ARG A 186 -9.08 -8.39 -31.28
CA ARG A 186 -9.65 -9.66 -31.77
C ARG A 186 -10.99 -9.98 -31.12
N PHE A 187 -11.18 -9.61 -29.84
CA PHE A 187 -12.44 -9.84 -29.14
C PHE A 187 -13.55 -8.93 -29.68
N MET A 188 -13.23 -7.67 -30.04
CA MET A 188 -14.20 -6.77 -30.69
C MET A 188 -14.57 -7.27 -32.09
N THR A 189 -13.58 -7.76 -32.83
CA THR A 189 -13.80 -8.34 -34.16
C THR A 189 -14.67 -9.58 -34.09
N ALA A 190 -14.45 -10.44 -33.08
CA ALA A 190 -15.22 -11.66 -32.87
C ALA A 190 -16.70 -11.41 -32.54
N THR A 191 -17.03 -10.28 -31.89
CA THR A 191 -18.44 -9.86 -31.67
C THR A 191 -19.06 -9.18 -32.88
N GLY A 192 -18.29 -9.01 -33.96
CA GLY A 192 -18.70 -8.27 -35.16
C GLY A 192 -18.91 -6.79 -34.87
N TYR A 193 -18.14 -6.20 -33.95
CA TYR A 193 -18.13 -4.76 -33.71
C TYR A 193 -17.10 -4.09 -34.64
N PRO A 194 -17.54 -3.26 -35.61
CA PRO A 194 -16.64 -2.56 -36.49
C PRO A 194 -16.10 -1.29 -35.80
N TYR A 195 -14.81 -1.24 -35.48
CA TYR A 195 -14.17 -0.11 -34.80
C TYR A 195 -13.20 0.62 -35.73
N GLY A 196 -13.19 1.95 -35.67
CA GLY A 196 -12.17 2.79 -36.32
C GLY A 196 -11.00 3.11 -35.38
N LYS A 197 -11.27 3.22 -34.08
CA LYS A 197 -10.29 3.38 -33.00
C LYS A 197 -10.77 2.57 -31.79
N ALA A 198 -9.85 1.96 -31.06
CA ALA A 198 -10.15 1.18 -29.87
C ALA A 198 -9.20 1.52 -28.71
N GLY A 199 -9.64 1.29 -27.48
CA GLY A 199 -8.85 1.47 -26.26
C GLY A 199 -9.25 0.43 -25.21
N GLU A 200 -8.35 0.08 -24.30
CA GLU A 200 -8.58 -0.91 -23.24
C GLU A 200 -8.04 -0.41 -21.90
N ASN A 201 -8.85 -0.58 -20.86
CA ASN A 201 -8.46 -0.42 -19.47
C ASN A 201 -8.73 -1.72 -18.72
N LEU A 202 -7.77 -2.17 -17.91
CA LEU A 202 -7.87 -3.38 -17.11
C LEU A 202 -7.78 -3.03 -15.62
N ALA A 203 -8.57 -3.70 -14.78
CA ALA A 203 -8.42 -3.63 -13.33
C ALA A 203 -8.74 -4.98 -12.63
N PHE A 204 -8.12 -5.25 -11.48
CA PHE A 204 -8.54 -6.32 -10.57
C PHE A 204 -8.19 -5.97 -9.11
N GLY A 205 -8.74 -6.69 -8.12
CA GLY A 205 -8.42 -6.47 -6.71
C GLY A 205 -9.10 -5.26 -6.06
N PHE A 206 -10.19 -4.79 -6.69
CA PHE A 206 -11.05 -3.74 -6.17
C PHE A 206 -12.32 -4.31 -5.56
N ASN A 207 -12.85 -3.63 -4.54
CA ASN A 207 -14.07 -4.00 -3.82
C ASN A 207 -15.30 -3.14 -4.19
N SER A 208 -15.16 -2.16 -5.08
CA SER A 208 -16.27 -1.37 -5.63
C SER A 208 -15.97 -0.82 -7.02
N GLU A 209 -17.02 -0.55 -7.80
CA GLU A 209 -16.92 0.09 -9.12
C GLU A 209 -16.30 1.50 -9.02
N THR A 210 -16.64 2.24 -7.97
CA THR A 210 -16.08 3.58 -7.71
C THR A 210 -14.58 3.52 -7.47
N ALA A 211 -14.08 2.50 -6.76
CA ALA A 211 -12.66 2.31 -6.52
C ALA A 211 -11.90 1.95 -7.81
N VAL A 212 -12.53 1.17 -8.70
CA VAL A 212 -11.97 0.85 -10.02
C VAL A 212 -11.80 2.13 -10.85
N VAL A 213 -12.86 2.94 -10.98
CA VAL A 213 -12.81 4.18 -11.77
C VAL A 213 -11.82 5.17 -11.19
N ALA A 214 -11.81 5.36 -9.87
CA ALA A 214 -10.80 6.18 -9.20
C ALA A 214 -9.38 5.65 -9.46
N GLY A 215 -9.23 4.33 -9.54
CA GLY A 215 -7.97 3.70 -9.90
C GLY A 215 -7.50 4.01 -11.31
N TRP A 216 -8.40 3.90 -12.30
CA TRP A 216 -8.11 4.32 -13.67
C TRP A 216 -7.72 5.79 -13.74
N MET A 217 -8.40 6.67 -13.00
CA MET A 217 -8.08 8.10 -12.97
C MET A 217 -6.73 8.43 -12.30
N ASN A 218 -6.26 7.59 -11.39
CA ASN A 218 -4.96 7.76 -10.72
C ASN A 218 -3.78 7.19 -11.54
N SER A 219 -4.05 6.50 -12.65
CA SER A 219 -3.03 5.97 -13.55
C SER A 219 -3.05 6.71 -14.87
N GLN A 220 -1.93 7.36 -15.24
CA GLN A 220 -1.88 8.24 -16.41
C GLN A 220 -2.34 7.56 -17.70
N SER A 221 -1.83 6.36 -18.01
CA SER A 221 -2.21 5.62 -19.24
C SER A 221 -3.70 5.27 -19.28
N HIS A 222 -4.27 4.82 -18.15
CA HIS A 222 -5.69 4.48 -18.07
C HIS A 222 -6.58 5.72 -18.11
N LYS A 223 -6.15 6.81 -17.46
CA LYS A 223 -6.80 8.12 -17.51
C LYS A 223 -6.81 8.68 -18.92
N ASP A 224 -5.73 8.52 -19.68
CA ASP A 224 -5.64 8.98 -21.06
C ASP A 224 -6.72 8.31 -21.92
N ASN A 225 -6.93 6.99 -21.78
CA ASN A 225 -8.05 6.29 -22.43
C ASN A 225 -9.41 6.83 -21.97
N LEU A 226 -9.60 6.99 -20.65
CA LEU A 226 -10.86 7.41 -20.06
C LEU A 226 -11.25 8.84 -20.49
N LEU A 227 -10.28 9.72 -20.68
CA LEU A 227 -10.45 11.12 -21.08
C LEU A 227 -10.19 11.39 -22.57
N ASP A 228 -9.94 10.36 -23.37
CA ASP A 228 -9.81 10.51 -24.81
C ASP A 228 -11.15 10.97 -25.39
N GLY A 229 -11.12 12.16 -26.02
CA GLY A 229 -12.30 12.79 -26.57
C GLY A 229 -12.80 12.15 -27.86
N ALA A 230 -12.01 11.27 -28.48
CA ALA A 230 -12.41 10.58 -29.69
C ALA A 230 -13.42 9.46 -29.41
N PHE A 231 -13.30 8.76 -28.27
CA PHE A 231 -14.19 7.65 -27.93
C PHE A 231 -15.62 8.12 -27.70
N THR A 232 -16.56 7.36 -28.26
CA THR A 232 -18.01 7.62 -28.16
C THR A 232 -18.76 6.46 -27.51
N GLU A 233 -18.22 5.24 -27.59
CA GLU A 233 -18.82 4.04 -27.05
C GLU A 233 -17.87 3.31 -26.11
N VAL A 234 -18.45 2.59 -25.15
CA VAL A 234 -17.72 1.79 -24.16
C VAL A 234 -18.46 0.49 -23.86
N GLY A 235 -17.72 -0.54 -23.52
CA GLY A 235 -18.26 -1.77 -22.96
C GLY A 235 -17.45 -2.23 -21.76
N PHE A 236 -18.11 -2.97 -20.87
CA PHE A 236 -17.51 -3.50 -19.65
C PHE A 236 -17.75 -5.00 -19.53
N GLY A 237 -16.73 -5.70 -19.07
CA GLY A 237 -16.77 -7.13 -18.78
C GLY A 237 -16.19 -7.40 -17.40
N THR A 238 -16.86 -8.25 -16.62
CA THR A 238 -16.35 -8.66 -15.31
C THR A 238 -16.36 -10.17 -15.17
N CYS A 239 -15.37 -10.70 -14.48
CA CYS A 239 -15.23 -12.13 -14.25
C CYS A 239 -14.53 -12.39 -12.90
N LEU A 240 -14.81 -13.56 -12.34
CA LEU A 240 -14.27 -14.01 -11.06
C LEU A 240 -13.28 -15.14 -11.30
N SER A 241 -12.20 -15.17 -10.52
CA SER A 241 -11.26 -16.28 -10.47
C SER A 241 -10.90 -16.57 -9.02
N ASP A 242 -10.86 -17.85 -8.62
CA ASP A 242 -10.49 -18.27 -7.26
C ASP A 242 -9.00 -18.11 -6.95
N ASN A 243 -8.17 -18.07 -7.99
CA ASN A 243 -6.74 -17.79 -7.87
C ASN A 243 -6.22 -17.12 -9.15
N PHE A 244 -6.33 -15.80 -9.22
CA PHE A 244 -5.84 -15.02 -10.35
C PHE A 244 -4.40 -14.58 -10.14
N VAL A 245 -3.49 -14.91 -11.07
CA VAL A 245 -2.06 -14.57 -11.05
C VAL A 245 -1.36 -14.81 -9.70
N ASN A 246 -1.72 -15.89 -9.01
CA ASN A 246 -1.23 -16.27 -7.68
C ASN A 246 -1.59 -15.28 -6.55
N MET A 247 -2.63 -14.46 -6.75
CA MET A 247 -3.10 -13.45 -5.78
C MET A 247 -4.43 -13.85 -5.11
N GLY A 248 -4.79 -15.14 -5.14
CA GLY A 248 -6.03 -15.64 -4.55
C GLY A 248 -7.27 -15.21 -5.32
N LYS A 249 -8.43 -15.24 -4.64
CA LYS A 249 -9.72 -14.94 -5.27
C LYS A 249 -9.75 -13.47 -5.68
N GLN A 250 -10.10 -13.18 -6.93
CA GLN A 250 -10.13 -11.84 -7.51
C GLN A 250 -11.36 -11.63 -8.39
N LEU A 251 -11.85 -10.39 -8.42
CA LEU A 251 -12.76 -9.88 -9.45
C LEU A 251 -11.94 -9.05 -10.43
N ILE A 252 -12.04 -9.41 -11.71
CA ILE A 252 -11.37 -8.76 -12.82
C ILE A 252 -12.40 -7.90 -13.57
N VAL A 253 -11.97 -6.71 -14.01
CA VAL A 253 -12.75 -5.75 -14.78
C VAL A 253 -11.99 -5.39 -16.04
N VAL A 254 -12.67 -5.49 -17.18
CA VAL A 254 -12.19 -5.08 -18.50
C VAL A 254 -13.10 -3.96 -18.99
N GLN A 255 -12.52 -2.88 -19.48
CA GLN A 255 -13.21 -1.75 -20.09
C GLN A 255 -12.67 -1.56 -21.51
N HIS A 256 -13.55 -1.66 -22.49
CA HIS A 256 -13.25 -1.51 -23.90
C HIS A 256 -13.88 -0.23 -24.43
N PHE A 257 -13.08 0.68 -24.97
CA PHE A 257 -13.55 1.90 -25.62
C PHE A 257 -13.50 1.74 -27.13
N ALA A 258 -14.42 2.39 -27.85
CA ALA A 258 -14.32 2.45 -29.29
C ALA A 258 -14.93 3.71 -29.91
N VAL A 259 -14.49 3.95 -31.14
CA VAL A 259 -15.18 4.78 -32.12
C VAL A 259 -15.74 3.83 -33.18
N PRO A 260 -17.07 3.78 -33.40
CA PRO A 260 -17.64 2.91 -34.42
C PRO A 260 -17.13 3.34 -35.79
N GLN A 261 -16.74 2.36 -36.60
CA GLN A 261 -16.29 2.62 -37.96
C GLN A 261 -17.48 3.13 -38.81
N THR A 262 -17.27 4.20 -39.57
CA THR A 262 -18.33 4.75 -40.44
C THR A 262 -18.67 3.79 -41.59
N ALA A 263 -19.91 3.85 -42.09
CA ALA A 263 -20.37 3.02 -43.21
C ALA A 263 -19.51 3.16 -44.49
N GLN A 264 -18.85 4.31 -44.69
CA GLN A 264 -17.91 4.52 -45.79
C GLN A 264 -16.59 3.77 -45.56
N GLN A 265 -16.05 3.80 -44.34
CA GLN A 265 -14.87 3.02 -43.98
C GLN A 265 -15.14 1.51 -44.03
N GLN A 266 -16.34 1.05 -43.67
CA GLN A 266 -16.73 -0.37 -43.74
C GLN A 266 -16.74 -0.95 -45.16
N LYS A 267 -16.97 -0.12 -46.19
CA LYS A 267 -16.90 -0.55 -47.60
C LYS A 267 -15.47 -0.73 -48.12
N GLN A 268 -14.48 -0.06 -47.53
CA GLN A 268 -13.06 -0.20 -47.91
C GLN A 268 -12.31 -1.28 -47.13
N SER A 269 -12.83 -1.71 -45.97
CA SER A 269 -12.15 -2.68 -45.10
C SER A 269 -12.54 -4.14 -45.32
N SER A 270 -13.11 -4.50 -46.47
CA SER A 270 -13.28 -5.91 -46.87
C SER A 270 -12.18 -6.36 -47.84
N PRO A 271 -11.04 -6.83 -47.32
CA PRO A 271 -10.46 -8.07 -47.77
C PRO A 271 -10.83 -9.16 -46.77
N SER A 272 -11.35 -10.28 -47.29
CA SER A 272 -11.38 -11.54 -46.56
C SER A 272 -9.94 -11.88 -46.18
N PHE A 273 -9.57 -11.61 -44.93
CA PHE A 273 -8.41 -12.24 -44.32
C PHE A 273 -8.75 -13.71 -44.13
N THR A 274 -8.50 -14.50 -45.17
CA THR A 274 -8.12 -15.89 -44.92
C THR A 274 -6.68 -15.80 -44.42
N PRO A 275 -6.37 -16.12 -43.15
CA PRO A 275 -5.01 -15.96 -42.66
C PRO A 275 -4.14 -17.01 -43.33
N GLN A 276 -3.36 -16.60 -44.34
CA GLN A 276 -2.13 -17.32 -44.66
C GLN A 276 -1.08 -16.87 -43.63
N GLN A 277 -1.19 -17.40 -42.42
CA GLN A 277 -0.16 -17.21 -41.40
C GLN A 277 1.09 -17.97 -41.85
N LYS A 278 2.13 -17.22 -42.22
CA LYS A 278 3.50 -17.74 -42.11
C LYS A 278 3.71 -18.07 -40.62
N PRO A 279 4.19 -19.27 -40.25
CA PRO A 279 4.27 -19.67 -38.85
C PRO A 279 5.12 -18.66 -38.06
N TYR A 280 4.51 -18.02 -37.07
CA TYR A 280 5.25 -17.19 -36.13
C TYR A 280 6.15 -18.10 -35.29
N VAL A 281 7.45 -17.82 -35.30
CA VAL A 281 8.44 -18.52 -34.46
C VAL A 281 8.84 -17.56 -33.35
N ALA A 282 8.51 -17.92 -32.11
CA ALA A 282 8.83 -17.10 -30.94
C ALA A 282 10.34 -17.07 -30.65
N SER A 283 10.78 -16.02 -29.94
CA SER A 283 12.12 -15.92 -29.38
C SER A 283 12.38 -17.06 -28.40
N ILE A 284 13.52 -17.76 -28.51
CA ILE A 284 13.90 -18.84 -27.61
C ILE A 284 14.97 -18.32 -26.67
N CYS A 285 14.71 -18.35 -25.38
CA CYS A 285 15.66 -17.95 -24.34
C CYS A 285 16.35 -19.17 -23.74
N THR A 286 17.68 -19.12 -23.65
CA THR A 286 18.51 -20.15 -23.03
C THR A 286 19.13 -19.61 -21.76
N LYS A 287 18.94 -20.35 -20.66
CA LYS A 287 19.50 -20.03 -19.35
C LYS A 287 20.82 -20.78 -19.17
N THR A 288 21.91 -20.04 -19.04
CA THR A 288 23.23 -20.57 -18.69
C THR A 288 23.52 -20.28 -17.23
N THR A 289 23.75 -21.32 -16.43
CA THR A 289 24.08 -21.19 -15.01
C THR A 289 25.47 -20.57 -14.82
N ILE A 290 25.58 -19.62 -13.90
CA ILE A 290 26.86 -19.04 -13.47
C ILE A 290 27.12 -19.57 -12.05
N PRO A 291 28.08 -20.49 -11.86
CA PRO A 291 28.30 -21.11 -10.56
C PRO A 291 28.75 -20.09 -9.52
N TYR A 292 28.23 -20.21 -8.29
CA TYR A 292 28.78 -19.43 -7.18
C TYR A 292 30.15 -19.94 -6.76
N THR A 293 30.96 -19.05 -6.19
CA THR A 293 32.25 -19.42 -5.59
C THR A 293 32.16 -19.38 -4.06
N THR A 294 33.09 -20.08 -3.40
CA THR A 294 33.24 -20.02 -1.95
C THR A 294 34.35 -19.04 -1.60
N GLU A 295 34.03 -18.05 -0.78
CA GLU A 295 34.95 -17.05 -0.26
C GLU A 295 35.28 -17.36 1.20
N TYR A 296 36.57 -17.39 1.54
CA TYR A 296 37.04 -17.55 2.92
C TYR A 296 37.35 -16.19 3.53
N VAL A 297 36.69 -15.87 4.64
CA VAL A 297 36.78 -14.57 5.31
C VAL A 297 37.40 -14.75 6.70
N ASN A 298 38.47 -14.01 6.99
CA ASN A 298 39.08 -14.06 8.32
C ASN A 298 38.22 -13.30 9.34
N ASP A 299 37.83 -13.97 10.43
CA ASP A 299 37.07 -13.38 11.52
C ASP A 299 37.95 -13.27 12.79
N PRO A 300 38.28 -12.05 13.25
CA PRO A 300 39.08 -11.84 14.46
C PRO A 300 38.35 -12.14 15.77
N ASN A 301 37.04 -12.39 15.72
CA ASN A 301 36.23 -12.73 16.90
C ASN A 301 36.14 -14.24 17.13
N MET A 302 36.45 -15.05 16.11
CA MET A 302 36.45 -16.50 16.19
C MET A 302 37.85 -17.05 16.50
N TYR A 303 37.93 -18.11 17.31
CA TYR A 303 39.19 -18.74 17.66
C TYR A 303 39.85 -19.46 16.48
N GLU A 304 41.18 -19.45 16.43
CA GLU A 304 41.97 -20.20 15.46
C GLU A 304 41.57 -21.68 15.43
N GLY A 305 41.28 -22.18 14.23
CA GLY A 305 40.75 -23.53 13.99
C GLY A 305 39.24 -23.68 14.15
N SER A 306 38.49 -22.60 14.40
CA SER A 306 37.02 -22.57 14.30
C SER A 306 36.58 -22.04 12.93
N THR A 307 35.52 -22.61 12.37
CA THR A 307 34.91 -22.17 11.10
C THR A 307 33.40 -21.98 11.25
N TYR A 308 32.86 -20.95 10.61
CA TYR A 308 31.41 -20.71 10.52
C TYR A 308 31.02 -20.54 9.05
N ASP A 309 30.09 -21.36 8.58
CA ASP A 309 29.56 -21.28 7.24
C ASP A 309 28.24 -20.50 7.25
N SER A 310 28.14 -19.47 6.40
CA SER A 310 26.91 -18.68 6.30
C SER A 310 25.74 -19.49 5.74
N GLY A 311 25.99 -20.62 5.06
CA GLY A 311 24.96 -21.49 4.48
C GLY A 311 24.20 -20.88 3.30
N LEU A 312 24.58 -19.68 2.85
CA LEU A 312 23.93 -18.93 1.80
C LEU A 312 24.87 -18.83 0.60
N GLY A 313 24.68 -19.69 -0.39
CA GLY A 313 25.35 -19.64 -1.68
C GLY A 313 24.41 -20.15 -2.76
N TRP A 314 24.20 -19.38 -3.83
CA TRP A 314 23.34 -19.78 -4.94
C TRP A 314 23.90 -19.31 -6.28
N ASP A 315 23.77 -20.18 -7.27
CA ASP A 315 24.22 -19.92 -8.62
C ASP A 315 23.43 -18.76 -9.24
N GLY A 316 24.14 -17.93 -9.98
CA GLY A 316 23.54 -16.93 -10.86
C GLY A 316 23.14 -17.57 -12.18
N TYR A 317 22.65 -16.76 -13.10
CA TYR A 317 22.40 -17.20 -14.46
C TYR A 317 22.45 -16.05 -15.45
N LYS A 318 22.81 -16.39 -16.68
CA LYS A 318 22.68 -15.52 -17.84
C LYS A 318 21.61 -16.08 -18.76
N GLU A 319 20.64 -15.26 -19.09
CA GLU A 319 19.58 -15.58 -20.03
C GLU A 319 19.84 -14.83 -21.34
N THR A 320 19.97 -15.61 -22.42
CA THR A 320 20.20 -15.07 -23.77
C THR A 320 19.11 -15.57 -24.69
N CYS A 321 18.47 -14.65 -25.43
CA CYS A 321 17.35 -14.96 -26.31
C CYS A 321 17.75 -14.87 -27.79
N THR A 322 17.17 -15.71 -28.64
CA THR A 322 17.21 -15.52 -30.10
C THR A 322 16.13 -14.53 -30.52
N ALA A 323 16.31 -13.87 -31.66
CA ALA A 323 15.23 -13.06 -32.24
C ALA A 323 14.07 -13.96 -32.70
N ASP A 324 12.85 -13.45 -32.61
CA ASP A 324 11.68 -14.10 -33.19
C ASP A 324 11.61 -13.90 -34.71
N SER A 325 10.61 -14.51 -35.34
CA SER A 325 10.35 -14.41 -36.78
C SER A 325 10.04 -12.99 -37.30
N THR A 326 9.83 -12.02 -36.41
CA THR A 326 9.64 -10.59 -36.73
C THR A 326 10.94 -9.78 -36.60
N GLY A 327 12.00 -10.40 -36.09
CA GLY A 327 13.29 -9.76 -35.84
C GLY A 327 13.41 -9.09 -34.47
N TYR A 328 12.39 -9.20 -33.61
CA TYR A 328 12.46 -8.70 -32.24
C TYR A 328 13.25 -9.68 -31.37
N LYS A 329 14.23 -9.16 -30.62
CA LYS A 329 15.05 -9.92 -29.67
C LYS A 329 14.91 -9.31 -28.28
N PRO A 330 14.42 -10.06 -27.28
CA PRO A 330 14.44 -9.62 -25.89
C PRO A 330 15.87 -9.29 -25.42
N ALA A 331 16.00 -8.30 -24.54
CA ALA A 331 17.29 -7.94 -23.97
C ALA A 331 17.86 -9.11 -23.14
N ASP A 332 19.17 -9.34 -23.24
CA ASP A 332 19.82 -10.37 -22.44
C ASP A 332 19.80 -9.95 -20.96
N TYR A 333 19.47 -10.90 -20.08
CA TYR A 333 19.38 -10.66 -18.64
C TYR A 333 20.47 -11.45 -17.92
N THR A 334 21.11 -10.85 -16.91
CA THR A 334 22.11 -11.54 -16.09
C THR A 334 21.81 -11.32 -14.62
N SER A 335 21.57 -12.43 -13.91
CA SER A 335 21.49 -12.48 -12.46
C SER A 335 22.84 -12.95 -11.91
N PRO A 336 23.58 -12.12 -11.16
CA PRO A 336 24.88 -12.51 -10.63
C PRO A 336 24.73 -13.59 -9.53
N PRO A 337 25.71 -14.50 -9.37
CA PRO A 337 25.71 -15.48 -8.30
C PRO A 337 25.89 -14.80 -6.93
N TYR A 338 25.41 -15.47 -5.89
CA TYR A 338 25.71 -15.10 -4.50
C TYR A 338 26.74 -16.07 -3.94
N ASN A 339 27.96 -15.57 -3.69
CA ASN A 339 29.07 -16.37 -3.20
C ASN A 339 28.85 -16.82 -1.76
N ARG A 340 29.10 -18.10 -1.50
CA ARG A 340 29.08 -18.68 -0.16
C ARG A 340 30.24 -18.15 0.65
N LYS A 341 30.01 -17.76 1.91
CA LYS A 341 31.06 -17.24 2.79
C LYS A 341 31.34 -18.21 3.92
N ILE A 342 32.62 -18.59 4.05
CA ILE A 342 33.12 -19.39 5.17
C ILE A 342 34.04 -18.49 6.00
N TYR A 343 33.64 -18.23 7.24
CA TYR A 343 34.40 -17.45 8.19
C TYR A 343 35.40 -18.35 8.92
N VAL A 344 36.66 -17.94 8.97
CA VAL A 344 37.76 -18.67 9.60
C VAL A 344 38.30 -17.84 10.76
N GLY A 345 38.33 -18.44 11.96
CA GLY A 345 38.80 -17.75 13.15
C GLY A 345 40.30 -17.47 13.14
N THR A 346 40.66 -16.26 13.57
CA THR A 346 42.06 -15.79 13.68
C THR A 346 42.42 -15.34 15.09
N LYS A 347 41.50 -15.48 16.06
CA LYS A 347 41.76 -15.17 17.45
C LYS A 347 42.59 -16.28 18.09
N PRO A 348 43.77 -16.00 18.65
CA PRO A 348 44.56 -17.01 19.34
C PRO A 348 43.72 -17.69 20.45
N LYS A 349 43.76 -19.03 20.49
CA LYS A 349 43.10 -19.77 21.56
C LYS A 349 43.79 -19.46 22.90
N PRO A 350 43.04 -19.25 24.00
CA PRO A 350 43.64 -19.15 25.31
C PRO A 350 44.40 -20.45 25.62
N SER A 351 45.67 -20.32 25.94
CA SER A 351 46.49 -21.41 26.47
C SER A 351 45.94 -21.82 27.83
N TYR A 352 45.11 -22.85 27.86
CA TYR A 352 44.81 -23.53 29.12
C TYR A 352 46.05 -24.34 29.50
N SER A 353 46.85 -23.80 30.42
CA SER A 353 47.75 -24.65 31.18
C SER A 353 46.89 -25.68 31.88
N SER A 354 47.04 -26.96 31.51
CA SER A 354 46.48 -28.05 32.31
C SER A 354 46.90 -27.82 33.77
N PRO A 355 45.98 -27.94 34.75
CA PRO A 355 46.37 -27.89 36.15
C PRO A 355 47.52 -28.87 36.36
N GLN A 356 48.64 -28.39 36.87
CA GLN A 356 49.74 -29.28 37.25
C GLN A 356 49.16 -30.42 38.11
N PRO A 357 49.54 -31.69 37.89
CA PRO A 357 49.04 -32.79 38.69
C PRO A 357 49.24 -32.45 40.17
N LYS A 358 48.16 -32.45 40.95
CA LYS A 358 48.24 -32.17 42.40
C LYS A 358 49.09 -33.26 43.04
N ASP A 359 50.19 -32.87 43.68
CA ASP A 359 51.08 -33.81 44.35
C ASP A 359 50.52 -34.21 45.72
N TYR A 360 49.91 -35.39 45.78
CA TYR A 360 49.38 -35.95 47.02
C TYR A 360 50.43 -36.73 47.84
N SER A 361 51.69 -36.82 47.38
CA SER A 361 52.74 -37.58 48.07
C SER A 361 52.96 -37.12 49.51
N ARG A 362 52.72 -35.85 49.81
CA ARG A 362 52.78 -35.27 51.17
C ARG A 362 51.68 -35.77 52.10
N CYS A 363 50.59 -36.33 51.58
CA CYS A 363 49.55 -36.98 52.38
C CYS A 363 49.89 -38.44 52.73
N ASN A 364 50.91 -39.04 52.10
CA ASN A 364 51.27 -40.44 52.35
C ASN A 364 51.69 -40.70 53.80
N GLN A 365 52.20 -39.69 54.51
CA GLN A 365 52.50 -39.79 55.95
C GLN A 365 51.26 -40.04 56.83
N PHE A 366 50.05 -39.83 56.31
CA PHE A 366 48.78 -40.01 57.03
C PHE A 366 48.03 -41.28 56.62
N LEU A 367 48.60 -42.12 55.74
CA LEU A 367 47.96 -43.34 55.25
C LEU A 367 47.55 -44.26 56.42
N GLY A 368 46.32 -44.78 56.36
CA GLY A 368 45.75 -45.64 57.40
C GLY A 368 45.18 -44.89 58.62
N THR A 369 45.25 -43.56 58.64
CA THR A 369 44.62 -42.72 59.67
C THR A 369 43.41 -41.97 59.11
N GLY A 370 42.51 -41.53 59.99
CA GLY A 370 41.39 -40.66 59.59
C GLY A 370 41.82 -39.29 59.03
N ALA A 371 43.10 -38.92 59.13
CA ALA A 371 43.63 -37.64 58.68
C ALA A 371 44.02 -37.61 57.19
N TYR A 372 44.14 -38.77 56.52
CA TYR A 372 44.50 -38.84 55.09
C TYR A 372 43.49 -38.08 54.22
N GLN A 373 42.19 -38.31 54.45
CA GLN A 373 41.12 -37.70 53.65
C GLN A 373 41.10 -36.18 53.81
N ALA A 374 41.34 -35.67 55.03
CA ALA A 374 41.41 -34.24 55.31
C ALA A 374 42.61 -33.56 54.60
N CYS A 375 43.76 -34.25 54.50
CA CYS A 375 44.92 -33.76 53.77
C CYS A 375 44.65 -33.66 52.26
N VAL A 376 44.05 -34.69 51.67
CA VAL A 376 43.68 -34.71 50.24
C VAL A 376 42.68 -33.60 49.93
N GLU A 377 41.67 -33.40 50.79
CA GLU A 377 40.71 -32.31 50.63
C GLU A 377 41.34 -30.92 50.74
N ALA A 378 42.33 -30.73 51.63
CA ALA A 378 43.04 -29.46 51.75
C ALA A 378 43.84 -29.12 50.48
N ILE A 379 44.53 -30.11 49.89
CA ILE A 379 45.24 -29.96 48.60
C ILE A 379 44.25 -29.70 47.46
N ASN A 380 43.04 -30.27 47.53
CA ASN A 380 42.01 -30.05 46.51
C ASN A 380 41.39 -28.65 46.58
N ARG A 381 41.37 -28.00 47.75
CA ARG A 381 40.86 -26.62 47.95
C ARG A 381 41.85 -25.52 47.53
N GLN A 382 43.15 -25.83 47.47
CA GLN A 382 44.19 -24.97 46.89
C GLN A 382 44.21 -25.10 45.37
#